data_AF-A0A820EM60-F1
#
_entry.id   AF-A0A820EM60-F1
#
_cell.length_a   1.000
_cell.length_b   1.000
_cell.length_c   1.000
_cell.angle_alpha   90.00
_cell.angle_beta   90.00
_cell.angle_gamma   90.00
#
_symmetry.space_group_name_H-M   'P 1'
#
loop_
_entity.id
_entity.type
_entity.pdbx_description
1 polymer ?
#
loop_
_entity_poly.entity_id
_entity_poly.type
_entity_poly.pdbx_seq_one_letter_code
_entity_poly.pdbx_strand_id
1 'polypeptide(L)' 'WSAPTDGWGQRYGGVSSRQQCYNLPGAIQPGCLFRFDWFKGADNPTMLYSRVKCPAELVARTGCSRND' A
#
# COMPACT_ATOMS: atom_id res chain seq x y z
N TRP A 1 14.71 3.01 7.25
CA TRP A 1 13.99 2.06 8.12
C TRP A 1 14.78 0.81 8.49
N SER A 2 16.01 0.58 7.97
CA SER A 2 16.85 -0.59 8.31
C SER A 2 16.09 -1.93 8.22
N ALA A 3 15.30 -2.09 7.16
CA ALA A 3 14.55 -3.33 6.95
C ALA A 3 15.52 -4.52 6.77
N PRO A 4 15.12 -5.75 7.14
CA PRO A 4 15.88 -6.96 6.84
C PRO A 4 16.16 -7.09 5.34
N THR A 5 17.14 -7.94 4.97
CA THR A 5 17.54 -8.17 3.57
C THR A 5 16.36 -8.56 2.67
N ASP A 6 15.41 -9.34 3.20
CA ASP A 6 14.20 -9.77 2.50
C ASP A 6 12.97 -8.87 2.79
N GLY A 7 13.17 -7.73 3.45
CA GLY A 7 12.10 -6.84 3.89
C GLY A 7 11.35 -7.37 5.12
N TRP A 8 10.10 -6.94 5.28
CA TRP A 8 9.23 -7.42 6.37
C TRP A 8 8.37 -8.60 5.90
N GLY A 9 8.53 -9.75 6.56
CA GLY A 9 7.83 -10.99 6.20
C GLY A 9 8.56 -11.76 5.10
N GLN A 10 7.81 -12.31 4.15
CA GLN A 10 8.36 -13.04 3.01
C GLN A 10 8.86 -12.06 1.94
N ARG A 11 9.98 -12.40 1.27
CA ARG A 11 10.53 -11.61 0.15
C ARG A 11 9.49 -11.29 -0.92
N TYR A 12 8.61 -12.25 -1.20
CA TYR A 12 7.46 -12.07 -2.08
C TYR A 12 6.18 -12.26 -1.26
N GLY A 13 5.31 -11.24 -1.26
CA GLY A 13 4.06 -11.22 -0.50
C GLY A 13 4.14 -10.54 0.86
N GLY A 14 5.33 -10.32 1.43
CA GLY A 14 5.54 -9.53 2.64
C GLY A 14 4.94 -10.15 3.90
N VAL A 15 4.40 -9.30 4.78
CA VAL A 15 3.69 -9.72 6.00
C VAL A 15 2.46 -10.57 5.67
N SER A 16 2.17 -11.58 6.48
CA SER A 16 1.08 -12.55 6.29
C SER A 16 -0.13 -12.31 7.21
N SER A 17 -0.05 -11.35 8.12
CA SER A 17 -1.17 -11.01 9.02
C SER A 17 -1.24 -9.52 9.32
N ARG A 18 -2.45 -9.04 9.64
CA ARG A 18 -2.72 -7.67 10.09
C ARG A 18 -1.85 -7.28 11.28
N GLN A 19 -1.64 -8.20 12.23
CA GLN A 19 -0.89 -7.98 13.46
C GLN A 19 0.58 -7.67 13.18
N GLN A 20 1.17 -8.26 12.15
CA GLN A 20 2.56 -8.00 11.77
C GLN A 20 2.78 -6.55 11.27
N CYS A 21 1.72 -5.82 10.89
CA CYS A 21 1.83 -4.40 10.55
C CYS A 21 2.38 -3.56 11.71
N TYR A 22 2.18 -3.97 12.97
CA TYR A 22 2.69 -3.22 14.12
C TYR A 22 4.20 -3.38 14.34
N ASN A 23 4.85 -4.30 13.62
CA ASN A 23 6.32 -4.43 13.58
C ASN A 23 6.97 -3.49 12.56
N LEU A 24 6.17 -2.85 11.69
CA LEU A 24 6.65 -1.90 10.70
C LEU A 24 6.78 -0.50 11.33
N PRO A 25 7.61 0.38 10.75
CA PRO A 25 7.68 1.75 11.18
C PRO A 25 6.33 2.49 11.12
N GLY A 26 6.07 3.34 12.12
CA GLY A 26 4.78 4.02 12.29
C GLY A 26 4.25 4.70 11.03
N ALA A 27 5.12 5.34 10.25
CA ALA A 27 4.76 6.05 9.03
C ALA A 27 4.11 5.16 7.94
N ILE A 28 4.35 3.85 7.95
CA ILE A 28 3.82 2.92 6.93
C ILE A 28 2.79 1.93 7.48
N GLN A 29 2.52 1.94 8.80
CA GLN A 29 1.50 1.08 9.40
C GLN A 29 0.10 1.30 8.81
N PRO A 30 -0.37 2.55 8.57
CA PRO A 30 -1.71 2.75 8.00
C PRO A 30 -1.91 2.09 6.63
N GLY A 31 -0.89 2.17 5.76
CA GLY A 31 -0.91 1.48 4.46
C GLY A 31 -0.84 -0.04 4.59
N CYS A 32 -0.08 -0.56 5.56
CA CYS A 32 -0.07 -1.99 5.85
C CYS A 32 -1.44 -2.49 6.33
N LEU A 33 -2.08 -1.76 7.25
CA LEU A 33 -3.41 -2.12 7.76
C LEU A 33 -4.48 -2.06 6.66
N PHE A 34 -4.39 -1.11 5.73
CA PHE A 34 -5.27 -1.03 4.55
C PHE A 34 -5.32 -2.35 3.76
N ARG A 35 -4.18 -3.04 3.60
CA ARG A 35 -4.11 -4.34 2.92
C ARG A 35 -5.06 -5.37 3.53
N PHE A 36 -5.14 -5.43 4.86
CA PHE A 36 -5.94 -6.43 5.57
C PHE A 36 -7.37 -5.96 5.85
N ASP A 37 -7.57 -4.65 6.03
CA ASP A 37 -8.85 -4.07 6.46
C ASP A 37 -9.77 -3.79 5.28
N TRP A 38 -9.37 -2.92 4.34
CA TRP A 38 -10.19 -2.57 3.18
C TRP A 38 -9.98 -3.55 2.04
N PHE A 39 -8.73 -3.90 1.75
CA PHE A 39 -8.35 -4.79 0.65
C PHE A 39 -8.51 -6.28 1.00
N LYS A 40 -8.92 -6.59 2.24
CA LYS A 40 -9.28 -7.93 2.73
C LYS A 40 -8.20 -9.01 2.55
N GLY A 41 -6.94 -8.61 2.46
CA GLY A 41 -5.82 -9.52 2.24
C GLY A 41 -5.88 -10.23 0.89
N ALA A 42 -6.57 -9.66 -0.11
CA ALA A 42 -6.66 -10.26 -1.44
C ALA A 42 -5.26 -10.50 -2.04
N ASP A 43 -5.10 -11.67 -2.67
CA ASP A 43 -3.84 -12.08 -3.31
C ASP A 43 -3.94 -11.92 -4.82
N ASN A 44 -3.27 -10.89 -5.36
CA ASN A 44 -3.19 -10.58 -6.79
C ASN A 44 -4.53 -10.60 -7.56
N PRO A 45 -5.57 -9.84 -7.12
CA PRO A 45 -6.85 -9.81 -7.80
C PRO A 45 -6.76 -9.17 -9.19
N THR A 46 -7.56 -9.66 -10.14
CA THR A 46 -7.75 -9.04 -11.45
C THR A 46 -8.74 -7.88 -11.37
N MET A 47 -8.61 -6.90 -12.27
CA MET A 47 -9.51 -5.74 -12.33
C MET A 47 -9.64 -5.16 -13.74
N LEU A 48 -10.79 -4.52 -13.99
CA LEU A 48 -11.01 -3.64 -15.14
C LEU A 48 -10.80 -2.19 -14.67
N TYR A 49 -10.13 -1.38 -15.48
CA TYR A 49 -9.83 0.01 -15.13
C TYR A 49 -10.06 0.96 -16.31
N SER A 50 -10.25 2.24 -16.01
CA SER A 50 -10.33 3.32 -16.98
C SER A 50 -9.58 4.56 -16.46
N ARG A 51 -9.10 5.40 -17.38
CA ARG A 51 -8.46 6.67 -17.01
C ARG A 51 -9.51 7.66 -16.50
N VAL A 52 -9.22 8.32 -15.38
CA VAL A 52 -10.03 9.39 -14.81
C VAL A 52 -9.18 10.62 -14.52
N LYS A 53 -9.82 11.76 -14.30
CA LYS A 53 -9.13 12.94 -13.75
C LYS A 53 -8.62 12.60 -12.35
N CYS A 54 -7.36 12.91 -12.05
CA CYS A 54 -6.80 12.65 -10.73
C CYS A 54 -7.59 13.40 -9.65
N PRO A 55 -8.13 12.70 -8.63
CA PRO A 55 -8.75 13.34 -7.48
C PRO A 55 -7.78 14.30 -6.76
N ALA A 56 -8.32 15.36 -6.17
CA ALA A 56 -7.53 16.40 -5.51
C ALA A 56 -6.69 15.84 -4.35
N GLU A 57 -7.20 14.84 -3.65
CA GLU A 57 -6.54 14.16 -2.53
C GLU A 57 -5.27 13.43 -2.97
N LEU A 58 -5.22 12.92 -4.20
CA LEU A 58 -4.02 12.28 -4.76
C LEU A 58 -3.00 13.33 -5.22
N VAL A 59 -3.46 14.38 -5.91
CA VAL A 59 -2.59 15.48 -6.38
C VAL A 59 -1.96 16.21 -5.21
N ALA A 60 -2.70 16.49 -4.13
CA ALA A 60 -2.18 17.17 -2.95
C ALA A 60 -1.05 16.39 -2.25
N ARG A 61 -1.06 15.05 -2.33
CA ARG A 61 -0.02 14.19 -1.74
C ARG A 61 1.24 14.11 -2.59
N THR A 62 1.10 14.12 -3.92
CA THR A 62 2.22 13.93 -4.85
C THR A 62 2.80 15.24 -5.38
N GLY A 63 2.01 16.33 -5.36
CA GLY A 63 2.35 17.59 -6.00
C GLY A 63 2.32 17.54 -7.54
N CYS A 64 1.83 16.45 -8.13
CA CYS A 64 1.89 16.23 -9.58
C CYS A 64 0.49 16.23 -10.21
N SER A 65 0.26 17.19 -11.10
CA SER A 65 -0.95 17.27 -11.93
C SER A 65 -0.57 17.25 -13.40
N ARG A 66 -1.36 16.54 -14.20
CA ARG A 66 -1.23 16.57 -15.65
C ARG A 66 -1.99 17.77 -16.23
N ASN A 67 -1.54 18.24 -17.40
CA ASN A 67 -2.09 19.41 -18.09
C ASN A 67 -2.92 19.04 -19.33
N ASP A 68 -3.16 17.76 -19.55
CA ASP A 68 -3.98 17.24 -20.65
C ASP A 68 -5.40 16.88 -20.22
#